data_AF-A0A9W8XQV2-F1
#
_entry.id   AF-A0A9W8XQV2-F1
#
_cell.length_a   1.000
_cell.length_b   1.000
_cell.length_c   1.000
_cell.angle_alpha   90.00
_cell.angle_beta   90.00
_cell.angle_gamma   90.00
#
_symmetry.space_group_name_H-M   'P 1'
#
loop_
_entity.id
_entity.type
_entity.pdbx_description
1 polymer ?
#
loop_
_entity_poly.entity_id
_entity_poly.type
_entity_poly.pdbx_seq_one_letter_code
_entity_poly.pdbx_strand_id
1 'polypeptide(L)'
;MVAGETLLIPAETCDPDDSTCIIPNTTYTATCVPGGLHTYNTRFNDTRAKIASKFRVSLDSITTIGNASTSEDDVLEADAQLKIPQCSPSQCVVQPYKFTYGTYVDLAEEFNTTVGQIMAFNPTYNYSHEADPSEGPVISMPMNCVNLTGNVTVIS
;
A
#
# COMPACT_ATOMS: atom_id res chain seq x y z
N MET A 1 6.13 -14.38 -4.01
CA MET A 1 6.29 -15.61 -4.79
C MET A 1 7.72 -15.74 -5.26
N VAL A 2 8.37 -16.84 -4.94
CA VAL A 2 9.69 -17.20 -5.50
C VAL A 2 9.53 -18.26 -6.57
N ALA A 3 10.41 -18.24 -7.57
CA ALA A 3 10.42 -19.29 -8.58
C ALA A 3 10.63 -20.65 -7.90
N GLY A 4 9.75 -21.61 -8.19
CA GLY A 4 9.75 -22.95 -7.58
C GLY A 4 8.84 -23.11 -6.34
N GLU A 5 8.15 -22.06 -5.91
CA GLU A 5 7.13 -22.15 -4.86
C GLU A 5 5.94 -23.00 -5.33
N THR A 6 5.49 -23.94 -4.47
CA THR A 6 4.34 -24.80 -4.77
C THR A 6 3.06 -24.11 -4.33
N LEU A 7 2.22 -23.72 -5.29
CA LEU A 7 0.89 -23.18 -5.02
C LEU A 7 -0.14 -24.32 -5.03
N LEU A 8 -0.88 -24.46 -3.93
CA LEU A 8 -2.04 -25.34 -3.87
C LEU A 8 -3.23 -24.63 -4.49
N ILE A 9 -3.52 -24.93 -5.75
CA ILE A 9 -4.70 -24.43 -6.44
C ILE A 9 -5.87 -25.35 -6.09
N PRO A 10 -6.95 -24.85 -5.45
CA PRO A 10 -8.12 -25.66 -5.16
C PRO A 10 -8.74 -26.17 -6.46
N ALA A 11 -9.44 -27.31 -6.38
CA ALA A 11 -10.28 -27.77 -7.48
C ALA A 11 -11.40 -26.75 -7.78
N GLU A 12 -12.02 -26.85 -8.96
CA GLU A 12 -13.12 -25.97 -9.37
C GLU A 12 -14.17 -25.86 -8.26
N THR A 13 -14.39 -24.62 -7.82
CA THR A 13 -15.37 -24.27 -6.78
C THR A 13 -16.58 -23.63 -7.46
N CYS A 14 -17.78 -23.86 -6.93
CA CYS A 14 -19.00 -23.24 -7.44
C CYS A 14 -19.11 -21.76 -7.07
N ASP A 15 -18.29 -21.28 -6.14
CA ASP A 15 -18.28 -19.91 -5.61
C ASP A 15 -16.82 -19.45 -5.44
N PRO A 16 -16.10 -19.19 -6.54
CA PRO A 16 -14.75 -18.65 -6.47
C PRO A 16 -14.78 -17.20 -5.97
N ASP A 17 -13.85 -16.86 -5.06
CA ASP A 17 -13.65 -15.49 -4.63
C ASP A 17 -12.46 -14.86 -5.35
N ASP A 18 -12.78 -13.99 -6.31
CA ASP A 18 -11.80 -13.30 -7.16
C ASP A 18 -11.70 -11.80 -6.82
N SER A 19 -12.33 -11.34 -5.74
CA SER A 19 -12.53 -9.89 -5.52
C SER A 19 -12.20 -9.36 -4.13
N THR A 20 -12.34 -10.16 -3.07
CA THR A 20 -12.19 -9.65 -1.70
C THR A 20 -10.74 -9.34 -1.33
N CYS A 21 -9.78 -10.09 -1.89
CA CYS A 21 -8.36 -9.98 -1.57
C CYS A 21 -7.57 -9.07 -2.52
N ILE A 22 -8.26 -8.45 -3.49
CA ILE A 22 -7.66 -7.52 -4.46
C ILE A 22 -8.07 -6.09 -4.16
N ILE A 23 -7.18 -5.14 -4.46
CA ILE A 23 -7.52 -3.73 -4.35
C ILE A 23 -8.60 -3.43 -5.38
N PRO A 24 -9.76 -2.88 -4.97
CA PRO A 24 -10.85 -2.62 -5.88
C PRO A 24 -10.42 -1.58 -6.93
N ASN A 25 -10.75 -1.87 -8.19
CA ASN A 25 -10.51 -0.97 -9.30
C ASN A 25 -11.61 0.10 -9.34
N THR A 26 -11.48 1.10 -8.47
CA THR A 26 -12.40 2.23 -8.36
C THR A 26 -11.67 3.55 -8.57
N THR A 27 -12.37 4.56 -9.06
CA THR A 27 -11.80 5.90 -9.18
C THR A 27 -11.69 6.55 -7.80
N TYR A 28 -10.47 6.85 -7.39
CA TYR A 28 -10.20 7.59 -6.15
C TYR A 28 -10.06 9.09 -6.44
N THR A 29 -10.61 9.93 -5.56
CA THR A 29 -10.63 11.40 -5.72
C THR A 29 -9.78 12.14 -4.69
N ALA A 30 -9.28 11.44 -3.66
CA ALA A 30 -8.45 12.06 -2.64
C ALA A 30 -7.14 12.56 -3.26
N THR A 31 -6.71 13.76 -2.89
CA THR A 31 -5.48 14.37 -3.44
C THR A 31 -4.24 14.17 -2.57
N CYS A 32 -4.42 13.55 -1.40
CA CYS A 32 -3.37 13.30 -0.43
C CYS A 32 -3.76 12.13 0.48
N VAL A 33 -2.77 11.56 1.15
CA VAL A 33 -2.92 10.48 2.11
C VAL A 33 -2.79 11.04 3.53
N PRO A 34 -3.71 10.74 4.47
CA PRO A 34 -3.55 11.14 5.86
C PRO A 34 -2.43 10.35 6.55
N GLY A 35 -1.59 11.06 7.29
CA GLY A 35 -0.38 10.56 7.94
C GLY A 35 0.77 10.31 6.96
N GLY A 36 1.73 9.48 7.35
CA GLY A 36 2.93 9.19 6.55
C GLY A 36 2.81 7.92 5.70
N LEU A 37 3.82 7.58 4.89
CA LEU A 37 5.07 8.32 4.60
C LEU A 37 4.97 9.10 3.27
N HIS A 38 5.81 10.14 3.11
CA HIS A 38 5.84 10.96 1.89
C HIS A 38 6.56 10.28 0.70
N THR A 39 7.08 9.07 0.88
CA THR A 39 7.86 8.34 -0.13
C THR A 39 7.41 6.91 -0.27
N TYR A 40 7.46 6.40 -1.51
CA TYR A 40 7.19 5.01 -1.85
C TYR A 40 8.24 4.50 -2.82
N ASN A 41 8.76 3.30 -2.57
CA ASN A 41 9.65 2.60 -3.50
C ASN A 41 8.80 1.70 -4.41
N THR A 42 8.92 1.89 -5.73
CA THR A 42 8.21 1.07 -6.71
C THR A 42 8.55 -0.41 -6.56
N ARG A 43 7.54 -1.24 -6.80
CA ARG A 43 7.68 -2.69 -6.90
C ARG A 43 7.66 -3.13 -8.34
N PHE A 44 8.04 -4.39 -8.55
CA PHE A 44 7.90 -5.02 -9.85
C PHE A 44 6.46 -4.87 -10.39
N ASN A 45 6.33 -4.47 -11.66
CA ASN A 45 5.07 -4.19 -12.35
C ASN A 45 4.22 -3.04 -11.77
N ASP A 46 4.81 -2.16 -10.95
CA ASP A 46 4.12 -0.94 -10.54
C ASP A 46 3.97 0.03 -11.71
N THR A 47 2.79 0.63 -11.78
CA THR A 47 2.45 1.74 -12.67
C THR A 47 1.91 2.89 -11.82
N ARG A 48 1.83 4.10 -12.37
CA ARG A 48 1.23 5.23 -11.63
C ARG A 48 -0.21 4.94 -11.23
N ALA A 49 -1.00 4.31 -12.11
CA ALA A 49 -2.37 3.91 -11.82
C ALA A 49 -2.47 2.92 -10.65
N LYS A 50 -1.62 1.87 -10.65
CA LYS A 50 -1.60 0.89 -9.55
C LYS A 50 -1.17 1.51 -8.22
N ILE A 51 -0.19 2.41 -8.25
CA ILE A 51 0.26 3.13 -7.06
C ILE A 51 -0.86 4.03 -6.52
N ALA A 52 -1.54 4.77 -7.39
CA ALA A 52 -2.69 5.60 -7.00
C ALA A 52 -3.76 4.77 -6.29
N SER A 53 -4.10 3.60 -6.82
CA SER A 53 -5.04 2.66 -6.19
C SER A 53 -4.56 2.13 -4.84
N LYS A 54 -3.27 1.79 -4.70
CA LYS A 54 -2.68 1.34 -3.42
C LYS A 54 -2.85 2.38 -2.32
N PHE A 55 -2.69 3.66 -2.64
CA PHE A 55 -2.81 4.78 -1.70
C PHE A 55 -4.22 5.38 -1.61
N ARG A 56 -5.18 4.88 -2.39
CA ARG A 56 -6.54 5.42 -2.49
C ARG A 56 -6.57 6.93 -2.82
N VAL A 57 -5.69 7.37 -3.71
CA VAL A 57 -5.59 8.77 -4.18
C VAL A 57 -5.82 8.86 -5.69
N SER A 58 -6.10 10.07 -6.19
CA SER A 58 -6.21 10.30 -7.63
C SER A 58 -4.87 10.10 -8.32
N LEU A 59 -4.91 9.65 -9.58
CA LEU A 59 -3.72 9.46 -10.42
C LEU A 59 -2.89 10.75 -10.54
N ASP A 60 -3.56 11.89 -10.67
CA ASP A 60 -2.92 13.21 -10.78
C ASP A 60 -2.10 13.57 -9.54
N SER A 61 -2.42 12.97 -8.39
CA SER A 61 -1.72 13.19 -7.14
C SER A 61 -0.39 12.45 -7.08
N ILE A 62 -0.23 11.38 -7.87
CA ILE A 62 1.02 10.61 -7.96
C ILE A 62 1.99 11.36 -8.88
N THR A 63 2.88 12.13 -8.26
CA THR A 63 3.96 12.83 -8.94
C THR A 63 5.22 11.97 -8.93
N THR A 64 5.77 11.72 -10.10
CA THR A 64 7.05 11.02 -10.25
C THR A 64 8.20 12.00 -10.03
N ILE A 65 9.30 11.54 -9.42
CA ILE A 65 10.55 12.32 -9.33
C ILE A 65 11.42 11.96 -10.54
N GLY A 66 11.99 12.95 -11.22
CA GLY A 66 12.95 12.74 -12.32
C GLY A 66 12.30 12.41 -13.66
N ASN A 67 12.96 11.61 -14.49
CA ASN A 67 12.52 11.24 -15.85
C ASN A 67 11.60 10.00 -15.88
N ALA A 68 10.76 9.79 -14.86
CA ALA A 68 9.86 8.64 -14.87
C ALA A 68 8.71 8.86 -15.86
N SER A 69 8.19 7.77 -16.44
CA SER A 69 7.11 7.86 -17.43
C SER A 69 5.91 8.65 -16.90
N THR A 70 5.34 9.48 -17.78
CA THR A 70 4.15 10.28 -17.52
C THR A 70 2.86 9.52 -17.81
N SER A 71 2.95 8.43 -18.58
CA SER A 71 1.82 7.53 -18.85
C SER A 71 1.37 6.83 -17.57
N GLU A 72 0.07 6.56 -17.47
CA GLU A 72 -0.56 5.97 -16.28
C GLU A 72 -0.29 4.47 -16.13
N ASP A 73 -0.12 3.79 -17.27
CA ASP A 73 0.02 2.34 -17.41
C ASP A 73 1.45 1.89 -17.66
N ASP A 74 2.38 2.82 -17.88
CA ASP A 74 3.77 2.48 -18.08
C ASP A 74 4.36 1.90 -16.80
N VAL A 75 5.03 0.77 -16.95
CA VAL A 75 5.74 0.12 -15.85
C VAL A 75 6.90 1.02 -15.45
N LEU A 76 6.93 1.37 -14.17
CA LEU A 76 8.01 2.13 -13.58
C LEU A 76 9.18 1.19 -13.25
N GLU A 77 10.40 1.72 -13.36
CA GLU A 77 11.60 1.02 -12.89
C GLU A 77 11.41 0.56 -11.45
N ALA A 78 11.80 -0.68 -11.14
CA ALA A 78 11.72 -1.21 -9.79
C ALA A 78 12.67 -0.45 -8.84
N ASP A 79 12.27 -0.32 -7.58
CA ASP A 79 13.00 0.40 -6.52
C ASP A 79 13.25 1.90 -6.79
N ALA A 80 12.58 2.49 -7.78
CA ALA A 80 12.52 3.93 -7.95
C ALA A 80 11.71 4.59 -6.82
N GLN A 81 12.18 5.75 -6.33
CA GLN A 81 11.48 6.49 -5.28
C GLN A 81 10.47 7.48 -5.86
N LEU A 82 9.21 7.39 -5.44
CA LEU A 82 8.14 8.34 -5.75
C LEU A 82 7.76 9.17 -4.54
N LYS A 83 7.27 10.39 -4.78
CA LYS A 83 6.63 11.21 -3.74
C LYS A 83 5.14 10.87 -3.68
N ILE A 84 4.66 10.65 -2.47
CA ILE A 84 3.23 10.46 -2.19
C ILE A 84 2.73 11.69 -1.44
N PRO A 85 1.74 12.43 -1.95
CA PRO A 85 1.25 13.62 -1.28
C PRO A 85 0.64 13.26 0.07
N GLN A 86 1.13 13.91 1.11
CA GLN A 86 0.65 13.73 2.47
C GLN A 86 -0.28 14.89 2.84
N CYS A 87 -1.43 14.58 3.44
CA CYS A 87 -2.34 15.60 3.94
C CYS A 87 -1.70 16.31 5.14
N SER A 88 -1.93 17.61 5.29
CA SER A 88 -1.46 18.36 6.45
C SER A 88 -2.56 19.29 6.97
N PRO A 89 -2.84 19.30 8.28
CA PRO A 89 -2.28 18.42 9.32
C PRO A 89 -2.97 17.04 9.34
N SER A 90 -2.19 15.98 9.53
CA SER A 90 -2.69 14.60 9.61
C SER A 90 -1.76 13.71 10.43
N GLN A 91 -2.24 12.56 10.91
CA GLN A 91 -1.43 11.60 11.68
C GLN A 91 -1.90 10.15 11.47
N CYS A 92 -1.00 9.20 11.77
CA CYS A 92 -1.30 7.79 12.00
C CYS A 92 -0.58 7.34 13.28
N VAL A 93 -1.08 6.30 13.93
CA VAL A 93 -0.33 5.54 14.94
C VAL A 93 0.49 4.48 14.22
N VAL A 94 1.78 4.33 14.53
CA VAL A 94 2.62 3.28 13.92
C VAL A 94 3.15 2.37 15.04
N GLN A 95 2.89 1.07 14.93
CA GLN A 95 3.37 0.10 15.89
C GLN A 95 3.77 -1.24 15.23
N PRO A 96 4.64 -2.04 15.86
CA PRO A 96 4.92 -3.39 15.39
C PRO A 96 3.66 -4.26 15.40
N TYR A 97 3.43 -5.00 14.32
CA TYR A 97 2.32 -5.95 14.19
C TYR A 97 2.84 -7.30 13.71
N LYS A 98 2.48 -8.39 14.42
CA LYS A 98 2.80 -9.76 14.01
C LYS A 98 1.76 -10.18 12.96
N PHE A 99 2.17 -10.21 11.69
CA PHE A 99 1.29 -10.55 10.58
C PHE A 99 1.22 -12.07 10.43
N THR A 100 0.10 -12.65 10.83
CA THR A 100 -0.08 -14.12 10.92
C THR A 100 -0.89 -14.69 9.76
N TYR A 101 -1.90 -13.96 9.30
CA TYR A 101 -2.81 -14.39 8.23
C TYR A 101 -3.48 -13.19 7.56
N GLY A 102 -3.85 -13.35 6.29
CA GLY A 102 -4.56 -12.37 5.48
C GLY A 102 -3.68 -11.68 4.45
N THR A 103 -4.19 -10.60 3.88
CA THR A 103 -3.54 -9.74 2.90
C THR A 103 -3.40 -8.32 3.45
N TYR A 104 -2.64 -7.49 2.74
CA TYR A 104 -2.60 -6.06 3.06
C TYR A 104 -3.93 -5.34 2.82
N VAL A 105 -4.83 -5.88 2.00
CA VAL A 105 -6.18 -5.32 1.83
C VAL A 105 -6.95 -5.49 3.13
N ASP A 106 -6.94 -6.71 3.69
CA ASP A 106 -7.60 -7.02 4.98
C ASP A 106 -7.08 -6.11 6.10
N LEU A 107 -5.76 -6.01 6.24
CA LEU A 107 -5.14 -5.15 7.26
C LEU A 107 -5.43 -3.67 7.02
N ALA A 108 -5.48 -3.21 5.77
CA ALA A 108 -5.78 -1.82 5.47
C ALA A 108 -7.20 -1.42 5.87
N GLU A 109 -8.16 -2.34 5.66
CA GLU A 109 -9.54 -2.16 6.08
C GLU A 109 -9.69 -2.24 7.60
N GLU A 110 -9.07 -3.24 8.24
CA GLU A 110 -9.13 -3.44 9.69
C GLU A 110 -8.55 -2.24 10.47
N PHE A 111 -7.38 -1.76 10.06
CA PHE A 111 -6.64 -0.74 10.81
C PHE A 111 -6.85 0.68 10.29
N ASN A 112 -7.82 0.89 9.38
CA ASN A 112 -8.13 2.19 8.80
C ASN A 112 -6.86 2.88 8.24
N THR A 113 -6.23 2.21 7.28
CA THR A 113 -5.06 2.69 6.53
C THR A 113 -5.22 2.31 5.05
N THR A 114 -4.13 2.34 4.28
CA THR A 114 -4.11 1.95 2.86
C THR A 114 -3.01 0.92 2.60
N VAL A 115 -3.21 0.07 1.59
CA VAL A 115 -2.19 -0.92 1.17
C VAL A 115 -0.85 -0.24 0.85
N GLY A 116 -0.92 0.91 0.17
CA GLY A 116 0.25 1.72 -0.16
C GLY A 116 1.00 2.20 1.07
N GLN A 117 0.30 2.64 2.12
CA GLN A 117 0.94 3.02 3.39
C GLN A 117 1.63 1.84 4.06
N ILE A 118 0.97 0.69 4.16
CA ILE A 118 1.57 -0.52 4.74
C ILE A 118 2.83 -0.92 3.95
N MET A 119 2.77 -0.89 2.61
CA MET A 119 3.93 -1.17 1.76
C MET A 119 5.06 -0.14 1.94
N ALA A 120 4.73 1.15 2.08
CA ALA A 120 5.70 2.23 2.27
C ALA A 120 6.44 2.13 3.62
N PHE A 121 5.75 1.72 4.69
CA PHE A 121 6.38 1.45 5.99
C PHE A 121 7.19 0.15 6.01
N ASN A 122 6.97 -0.75 5.05
CA ASN A 122 7.64 -2.05 4.97
C ASN A 122 8.31 -2.26 3.60
N PRO A 123 9.28 -1.40 3.21
CA PRO A 123 9.84 -1.37 1.86
C PRO A 123 10.69 -2.59 1.50
N THR A 124 10.96 -3.51 2.43
CA THR A 124 11.71 -4.75 2.14
C THR A 124 10.85 -6.01 2.26
N TYR A 125 9.61 -5.88 2.71
CA TYR A 125 8.70 -7.01 2.85
C TYR A 125 7.77 -7.11 1.63
N ASN A 126 7.64 -8.31 1.08
CA ASN A 126 6.85 -8.57 -0.13
C ASN A 126 5.88 -9.74 0.06
N TYR A 127 6.31 -10.83 0.71
CA TYR A 127 5.48 -12.00 0.98
C TYR A 127 6.02 -12.76 2.19
N SER A 128 5.16 -13.55 2.83
CA SER A 128 5.56 -14.57 3.81
C SER A 128 5.75 -15.90 3.11
N HIS A 129 6.77 -16.65 3.50
CA HIS A 129 7.08 -17.98 2.95
C HIS A 129 6.43 -19.11 3.74
N GLU A 130 6.11 -18.85 5.00
CA GLU A 130 5.63 -19.87 5.92
C GLU A 130 4.13 -19.79 6.09
N ALA A 131 3.46 -20.94 5.94
CA ALA A 131 2.04 -21.10 6.27
C ALA A 131 1.81 -21.23 7.78
N ASP A 132 2.86 -21.25 8.61
CA ASP A 132 2.77 -21.26 10.07
C ASP A 132 2.52 -19.83 10.60
N PRO A 133 1.33 -19.55 11.18
CA PRO A 133 1.02 -18.25 11.75
C PRO A 133 1.98 -17.85 12.89
N SER A 134 2.58 -18.82 13.57
CA SER A 134 3.53 -18.60 14.67
C SER A 134 4.84 -17.97 14.19
N GLU A 135 5.19 -18.22 12.93
CA GLU A 135 6.42 -17.73 12.28
C GLU A 135 6.19 -16.47 11.44
N GLY A 136 4.98 -15.91 11.48
CA GLY A 136 4.63 -14.70 10.73
C GLY A 136 5.61 -13.52 10.96
N PRO A 137 5.86 -12.67 9.96
CA PRO A 137 6.77 -11.53 10.10
C PRO A 137 6.21 -10.49 11.08
N VAL A 138 7.09 -9.68 11.66
CA VAL A 138 6.69 -8.45 12.36
C VAL A 138 6.87 -7.28 11.39
N ILE A 139 5.77 -6.61 11.06
CA ILE A 139 5.75 -5.44 10.17
C ILE A 139 5.49 -4.15 10.95
N SER A 140 5.95 -3.02 10.42
CA SER A 140 5.59 -1.69 10.92
C SER A 140 4.22 -1.30 10.40
N MET A 141 3.21 -1.26 11.27
CA MET A 141 1.82 -1.12 10.84
C MET A 141 1.29 0.29 11.14
N PRO A 142 0.98 1.09 10.09
CA PRO A 142 0.24 2.34 10.27
C PRO A 142 -1.23 2.03 10.55
N MET A 143 -1.79 2.68 11.57
CA MET A 143 -3.14 2.46 12.05
C MET A 143 -3.84 3.79 12.32
N ASN A 144 -5.15 3.83 12.08
CA ASN A 144 -6.02 4.98 12.33
C ASN A 144 -5.48 6.27 11.69
N CYS A 145 -5.20 6.20 10.39
CA CYS A 145 -4.69 7.32 9.62
C CYS A 145 -5.79 8.35 9.35
N VAL A 146 -5.69 9.53 9.97
CA VAL A 146 -6.75 10.56 9.93
C VAL A 146 -6.21 11.96 9.73
N ASN A 147 -7.01 12.80 9.08
CA ASN A 147 -6.79 14.24 9.06
C ASN A 147 -7.12 14.82 10.44
N LEU A 148 -6.30 15.77 10.88
CA LEU A 148 -6.51 16.45 12.14
C LEU A 148 -7.30 17.73 11.92
N THR A 149 -8.27 18.00 12.79
CA THR A 149 -8.92 19.30 12.86
C THR A 149 -8.05 20.24 13.70
N GLY A 150 -7.31 21.17 13.07
CA GLY A 150 -6.70 22.26 13.81
C GLY A 150 -5.73 23.14 13.03
N ASN A 151 -5.81 24.44 13.29
CA ASN A 151 -4.83 25.46 12.88
C ASN A 151 -3.43 25.10 13.40
N VAL A 152 -2.69 24.30 12.64
CA VAL A 152 -1.27 24.08 12.92
C VAL A 152 -0.50 25.26 12.35
N THR A 153 -0.06 26.16 13.22
CA THR A 153 0.94 27.17 12.87
C THR A 153 2.24 26.45 12.52
N VAL A 154 2.50 26.31 11.22
CA VAL A 154 3.79 25.85 10.72
C VAL A 154 4.77 27.00 10.98
N ILE A 155 5.63 26.84 11.98
CA ILE A 155 6.77 27.75 12.18
C ILE A 155 7.79 27.35 11.11
N SER A 156 7.85 28.15 10.04
CA SER A 156 8.86 28.04 8.98
C SER A 156 10.23 28.43 9.50
#